data_AF-A0A7S0V8U0-F1
#
_entry.id   AF-A0A7S0V8U0-F1
#
_cell.length_a   1.000
_cell.length_b   1.000
_cell.length_c   1.000
_cell.angle_alpha   90.00
_cell.angle_beta   90.00
_cell.angle_gamma   90.00
#
_symmetry.space_group_name_H-M   'P 1'
#
loop_
_entity.id
_entity.type
_entity.pdbx_description
1 polymer ?
#
loop_
_entity_poly.entity_id
_entity_poly.type
_entity_poly.pdbx_seq_one_letter_code
_entity_poly.pdbx_strand_id
1 'polypeptide(L)'
;GGCVPPSWSLSYREAWKHLCISPKVIWRRPAQAYRVVTSAFTHGGLMHIGFNMLNFVQAGPALERGMGTLRFLHAIALLVLVLGALYVSLAAVALAFSEPRFWGECAVGFSGVLFALLSMEAYAAPAGAAVSLLGYRVPAKLYPWAQLLLCQLLIPNASALGDLVGILG
;
A
#
# COMPACT_ATOMS: atom_id res chain seq x y z
N GLY A 1 -8.44 11.93 -11.39
CA GLY A 1 -7.09 12.48 -11.65
C GLY A 1 -6.11 11.56 -10.97
N GLY A 2 -5.16 10.99 -11.70
CA GLY A 2 -4.06 10.22 -11.13
C GLY A 2 -2.76 10.94 -11.44
N CYS A 3 -1.99 11.26 -10.41
CA CYS A 3 -0.76 12.04 -10.45
C CYS A 3 0.36 11.26 -11.16
N VAL A 4 0.52 11.45 -12.46
CA VAL A 4 1.79 11.11 -13.14
C VAL A 4 2.68 12.35 -13.11
N PRO A 5 3.89 12.29 -12.54
CA PRO A 5 4.80 13.43 -12.58
C PRO A 5 5.10 13.80 -14.04
N PRO A 6 5.15 15.09 -14.41
CA PRO A 6 5.34 15.53 -15.80
C PRO A 6 6.61 15.00 -16.47
N SER A 7 7.61 14.61 -15.67
CA SER A 7 8.95 14.19 -16.07
C SER A 7 9.08 12.78 -16.64
N TRP A 8 8.02 11.96 -16.62
CA TRP A 8 8.08 10.57 -17.10
C TRP A 8 7.75 10.46 -18.60
N SER A 9 8.40 9.51 -19.28
CA SER A 9 8.17 9.26 -20.71
C SER A 9 6.70 8.92 -20.99
N LEU A 10 6.20 9.27 -22.18
CA LEU A 10 4.82 8.97 -22.61
C LEU A 10 4.47 7.48 -22.48
N SER A 11 5.45 6.59 -22.72
CA SER A 11 5.28 5.14 -22.56
C SER A 11 4.92 4.72 -21.13
N TYR A 12 5.54 5.34 -20.12
CA TYR A 12 5.26 5.05 -18.71
C TYR A 12 3.84 5.46 -18.30
N ARG A 13 3.39 6.62 -18.81
CA ARG A 13 2.02 7.13 -18.62
C ARG A 13 0.96 6.19 -19.17
N GLU A 14 1.21 5.61 -20.33
CA GLU A 14 0.27 4.66 -20.93
C GLU A 14 0.22 3.33 -20.16
N ALA A 15 1.37 2.78 -19.76
CA ALA A 15 1.40 1.55 -18.96
C ALA A 15 0.62 1.70 -17.64
N TRP A 16 0.75 2.84 -16.96
CA TRP A 16 0.03 3.12 -15.71
C TRP A 16 -1.49 3.02 -15.82
N LYS A 17 -2.08 3.49 -16.93
CA LYS A 17 -3.53 3.41 -17.15
C LYS A 17 -4.03 1.97 -17.19
N HIS A 18 -3.16 1.01 -17.51
CA HIS A 18 -3.48 -0.40 -17.59
C HIS A 18 -3.13 -1.20 -16.33
N LEU A 19 -2.22 -0.70 -15.50
CA LEU A 19 -1.68 -1.45 -14.36
C LEU A 19 -2.20 -1.01 -12.99
N CYS A 20 -2.70 0.22 -12.86
CA CYS A 20 -3.22 0.71 -11.59
C CYS A 20 -4.54 0.03 -11.17
N ILE A 21 -4.76 -0.01 -9.85
CA ILE A 21 -6.04 -0.43 -9.28
C ILE A 21 -7.03 0.71 -9.45
N SER A 22 -8.10 0.44 -10.18
CA SER A 22 -9.17 1.41 -10.42
C SER A 22 -10.53 0.76 -10.13
N PRO A 23 -11.21 1.17 -9.04
CA PRO A 23 -12.47 0.57 -8.61
C PRO A 23 -13.53 0.60 -9.73
N LYS A 24 -13.69 1.76 -10.38
CA LYS A 24 -14.63 1.93 -11.51
C LYS A 24 -14.34 0.97 -12.67
N VAL A 25 -13.07 0.73 -13.01
CA VAL A 25 -12.71 -0.15 -14.14
C VAL A 25 -12.95 -1.60 -13.77
N ILE A 26 -12.50 -2.04 -12.59
CA ILE A 26 -12.68 -3.41 -12.10
C ILE A 26 -14.17 -3.74 -12.01
N TRP A 27 -14.97 -2.82 -11.45
CA TRP A 27 -16.42 -3.00 -11.31
C TRP A 27 -17.14 -3.13 -12.65
N ARG A 28 -16.82 -2.27 -13.62
CA ARG A 28 -17.45 -2.29 -14.94
C ARG A 28 -16.93 -3.40 -15.84
N ARG A 29 -15.73 -3.91 -15.59
CA ARG A 29 -15.04 -4.90 -16.42
C ARG A 29 -14.30 -5.89 -15.51
N PRO A 30 -14.99 -6.91 -14.97
CA PRO A 30 -14.40 -7.89 -14.04
C PRO A 30 -13.16 -8.61 -14.59
N ALA A 31 -13.05 -8.78 -15.91
CA ALA A 31 -11.85 -9.33 -16.57
C ALA A 31 -10.56 -8.51 -16.30
N GLN A 32 -10.68 -7.27 -15.80
CA GLN A 32 -9.56 -6.43 -15.39
C GLN A 32 -9.21 -6.55 -13.89
N ALA A 33 -9.71 -7.58 -13.18
CA ALA A 33 -9.34 -7.85 -11.79
C ALA A 33 -7.84 -8.10 -11.59
N TYR A 34 -7.10 -8.46 -12.65
CA TYR A 34 -5.63 -8.55 -12.61
C TYR A 34 -4.96 -7.28 -12.10
N ARG A 35 -5.65 -6.13 -12.24
CA ARG A 35 -5.19 -4.82 -11.74
C ARG A 35 -4.91 -4.79 -10.25
N VAL A 36 -5.58 -5.63 -9.46
CA VAL A 36 -5.32 -5.78 -8.02
C VAL A 36 -3.88 -6.25 -7.78
N VAL A 37 -3.40 -7.18 -8.60
CA VAL A 37 -2.05 -7.73 -8.49
C VAL A 37 -1.05 -6.81 -9.17
N THR A 38 -1.33 -6.35 -10.39
CA THR A 38 -0.35 -5.53 -11.13
C THR A 38 -0.10 -4.17 -10.47
N SER A 39 -1.08 -3.61 -9.77
CA SER A 39 -0.92 -2.34 -9.06
C SER A 39 0.12 -2.43 -7.95
N ALA A 40 0.23 -3.58 -7.27
CA ALA A 40 1.21 -3.81 -6.21
C ALA A 40 2.66 -3.72 -6.72
N PHE A 41 2.90 -4.09 -7.98
CA PHE A 41 4.22 -4.04 -8.60
C PHE A 41 4.50 -2.72 -9.33
N THR A 42 3.47 -1.89 -9.51
CA THR A 42 3.59 -0.59 -10.18
C THR A 42 3.85 0.51 -9.15
N HIS A 43 4.78 1.43 -9.41
CA HIS A 43 5.19 2.43 -8.43
C HIS A 43 5.08 3.87 -8.95
N GLY A 44 4.90 4.81 -8.02
CA GLY A 44 4.75 6.26 -8.27
C GLY A 44 5.98 6.96 -8.86
N GLY A 45 7.15 6.34 -8.68
CA GLY A 45 8.47 6.89 -9.01
C GLY A 45 9.54 6.41 -8.02
N LEU A 46 10.77 6.92 -8.17
CA LEU A 46 11.94 6.46 -7.41
C LEU A 46 11.78 6.63 -5.88
N MET A 47 11.29 7.79 -5.43
CA MET A 47 11.04 8.01 -4.00
C MET A 47 9.99 7.05 -3.43
N HIS A 48 8.94 6.76 -4.21
CA HIS A 48 7.88 5.84 -3.78
C HIS A 48 8.39 4.40 -3.65
N ILE A 49 9.13 3.88 -4.65
CA ILE A 49 9.73 2.55 -4.52
C ILE A 49 10.78 2.51 -3.40
N GLY A 50 11.61 3.55 -3.24
CA GLY A 50 12.58 3.63 -2.16
C GLY A 50 11.94 3.57 -0.77
N PHE A 51 10.87 4.32 -0.57
CA PHE A 51 10.09 4.29 0.68
C PHE A 51 9.47 2.92 0.95
N ASN A 52 8.89 2.30 -0.09
CA ASN A 52 8.32 0.96 0.02
C ASN A 52 9.36 -0.09 0.41
N MET A 53 10.55 -0.05 -0.21
CA MET A 53 11.62 -0.98 0.13
C MET A 53 12.16 -0.76 1.54
N LEU A 54 12.23 0.49 2.02
CA LEU A 54 12.60 0.79 3.40
C LEU A 54 11.62 0.14 4.40
N ASN A 55 10.32 0.27 4.16
CA ASN A 55 9.29 -0.36 5.01
C ASN A 55 9.35 -1.89 4.92
N PHE A 56 9.63 -2.43 3.75
CA PHE A 56 9.78 -3.87 3.57
C PHE A 56 10.97 -4.42 4.37
N VAL A 57 12.12 -3.75 4.30
CA VAL A 57 13.32 -4.17 5.05
C VAL A 57 13.13 -4.03 6.55
N GLN A 58 12.28 -3.10 7.00
CA GLN A 58 11.96 -2.93 8.42
C GLN A 58 11.23 -4.16 9.00
N ALA A 59 10.14 -4.61 8.38
CA ALA A 59 9.31 -5.70 8.93
C ALA A 59 9.54 -7.07 8.29
N GLY A 60 9.82 -7.09 6.99
CA GLY A 60 9.88 -8.30 6.18
C GLY A 60 10.82 -9.37 6.72
N PRO A 61 12.10 -9.05 7.02
CA PRO A 61 13.05 -10.05 7.52
C PRO A 61 12.64 -10.70 8.84
N ALA A 62 12.03 -9.94 9.77
CA ALA A 62 11.58 -10.47 11.05
C ALA A 62 10.38 -11.41 10.87
N LEU A 63 9.40 -11.00 10.06
CA LEU A 63 8.23 -11.81 9.73
C LEU A 63 8.60 -13.08 8.94
N GLU A 64 9.51 -12.95 7.96
CA GLU A 64 9.98 -14.08 7.16
C GLU A 64 10.67 -15.13 8.03
N ARG A 65 11.57 -14.71 8.94
CA ARG A 65 12.23 -15.63 9.87
C ARG A 65 11.24 -16.27 10.84
N GLY A 66 10.23 -15.54 11.30
CA GLY A 66 9.21 -16.05 12.22
C GLY A 66 8.24 -17.04 11.57
N MET A 67 7.86 -16.81 10.31
CA MET A 67 6.84 -17.61 9.61
C MET A 67 7.44 -18.70 8.71
N GLY A 68 8.67 -18.50 8.23
CA GLY A 68 9.29 -19.22 7.12
C GLY A 68 8.93 -18.62 5.76
N THR A 69 9.89 -18.64 4.82
CA THR A 69 9.80 -17.97 3.50
C THR A 69 8.54 -18.30 2.72
N LEU A 70 8.14 -19.56 2.61
CA LEU A 70 6.94 -19.95 1.83
C LEU A 70 5.65 -19.42 2.46
N ARG A 71 5.54 -19.44 3.79
CA ARG A 71 4.36 -18.93 4.50
C ARG A 71 4.30 -17.41 4.43
N PHE A 72 5.46 -16.76 4.50
CA PHE A 72 5.57 -15.31 4.36
C PHE A 72 5.19 -14.85 2.95
N LEU A 73 5.68 -15.54 1.90
CA LEU A 73 5.27 -15.28 0.52
C LEU A 73 3.77 -15.49 0.31
N HIS A 74 3.21 -16.57 0.88
CA HIS A 74 1.77 -16.81 0.85
C HIS A 74 0.99 -15.69 1.56
N ALA A 75 1.44 -15.24 2.73
CA ALA A 75 0.84 -14.13 3.44
C ALA A 75 0.87 -12.83 2.61
N ILE A 76 1.99 -12.51 1.97
CA ILE A 76 2.09 -11.37 1.05
C ILE A 76 1.07 -11.49 -0.10
N ALA A 77 0.99 -12.66 -0.73
CA ALA A 77 0.04 -12.89 -1.83
C ALA A 77 -1.42 -12.70 -1.37
N LEU A 78 -1.77 -13.23 -0.19
CA LEU A 78 -3.10 -13.02 0.40
C LEU A 78 -3.36 -11.55 0.73
N LEU A 79 -2.40 -10.84 1.33
CA LEU A 79 -2.53 -9.42 1.65
C LEU A 79 -2.75 -8.57 0.39
N VAL A 80 -2.03 -8.85 -0.71
CA VAL A 80 -2.27 -8.17 -2.00
C VAL A 80 -3.72 -8.31 -2.45
N LEU A 81 -4.26 -9.53 -2.41
CA LEU A 81 -5.62 -9.81 -2.86
C LEU A 81 -6.67 -9.21 -1.92
N VAL A 82 -6.52 -9.42 -0.61
CA VAL A 82 -7.48 -8.98 0.41
C VAL A 82 -7.52 -7.46 0.50
N LEU A 83 -6.37 -6.80 0.62
CA LEU A 83 -6.32 -5.34 0.73
C LEU A 83 -6.77 -4.66 -0.58
N GLY A 84 -6.45 -5.25 -1.73
CA GLY A 84 -6.94 -4.76 -3.02
C GLY A 84 -8.46 -4.90 -3.17
N ALA A 85 -9.03 -6.04 -2.78
CA ALA A 85 -10.49 -6.22 -2.74
C ALA A 85 -11.16 -5.26 -1.76
N LEU A 86 -10.56 -5.07 -0.58
CA LEU A 86 -11.04 -4.14 0.45
C LEU A 86 -11.00 -2.69 -0.06
N TYR A 87 -9.94 -2.28 -0.74
CA TYR A 87 -9.83 -0.95 -1.37
C TYR A 87 -10.96 -0.70 -2.37
N VAL A 88 -11.20 -1.65 -3.28
CA VAL A 88 -12.29 -1.54 -4.28
C VAL A 88 -13.66 -1.49 -3.59
N SER A 89 -13.86 -2.31 -2.56
CA SER A 89 -15.12 -2.37 -1.81
C SER A 89 -15.38 -1.07 -1.06
N LEU A 90 -14.37 -0.52 -0.38
CA LEU A 90 -14.48 0.76 0.31
C LEU A 90 -14.73 1.92 -0.65
N ALA A 91 -14.10 1.92 -1.83
CA ALA A 91 -14.39 2.93 -2.85
C ALA A 91 -15.84 2.85 -3.36
N ALA A 92 -16.41 1.65 -3.46
CA ALA A 92 -17.83 1.46 -3.81
C ALA A 92 -18.77 1.93 -2.70
N VAL A 93 -18.45 1.63 -1.43
CA VAL A 93 -19.20 2.12 -0.27
C VAL A 93 -19.14 3.65 -0.20
N ALA A 94 -17.96 4.25 -0.35
CA ALA A 94 -17.80 5.71 -0.38
C ALA A 94 -18.66 6.35 -1.49
N LEU A 95 -18.72 5.74 -2.68
CA LEU A 95 -19.61 6.21 -3.73
C LEU A 95 -21.08 6.20 -3.31
N ALA A 96 -21.54 5.18 -2.59
CA ALA A 96 -22.91 5.11 -2.07
C ALA A 96 -23.21 6.23 -1.06
N PHE A 97 -22.20 6.73 -0.34
CA PHE A 97 -22.27 7.89 0.54
C PHE A 97 -21.96 9.23 -0.17
N SER A 98 -22.09 9.28 -1.50
CA SER A 98 -21.85 10.50 -2.32
C SER A 98 -20.41 11.01 -2.28
N GLU A 99 -19.43 10.14 -2.06
CA GLU A 99 -17.99 10.43 -2.12
C GLU A 99 -17.34 9.80 -3.38
N PRO A 100 -17.50 10.40 -4.57
CA PRO A 100 -17.05 9.81 -5.84
C PRO A 100 -15.54 9.87 -6.06
N ARG A 101 -14.80 10.55 -5.18
CA ARG A 101 -13.35 10.78 -5.29
C ARG A 101 -12.58 9.48 -5.48
N PHE A 102 -12.85 8.49 -4.62
CA PHE A 102 -12.17 7.19 -4.62
C PHE A 102 -12.61 6.27 -5.77
N TRP A 103 -13.84 6.45 -6.27
CA TRP A 103 -14.37 5.60 -7.33
C TRP A 103 -13.61 5.73 -8.65
N GLY A 104 -13.24 6.97 -9.00
CA GLY A 104 -12.50 7.30 -10.21
C GLY A 104 -10.98 7.31 -10.03
N GLU A 105 -10.49 6.96 -8.84
CA GLU A 105 -9.06 6.96 -8.55
C GLU A 105 -8.36 5.76 -9.22
N CYS A 106 -7.07 5.96 -9.47
CA CYS A 106 -6.16 5.00 -10.07
C CYS A 106 -4.94 4.99 -9.16
N ALA A 107 -4.87 4.01 -8.28
CA ALA A 107 -3.82 3.88 -7.28
C ALA A 107 -2.79 2.82 -7.70
N VAL A 108 -1.55 3.00 -7.27
CA VAL A 108 -0.43 2.09 -7.51
C VAL A 108 0.40 2.00 -6.24
N GLY A 109 1.13 0.90 -6.09
CA GLY A 109 2.09 0.72 -5.01
C GLY A 109 1.78 -0.48 -4.13
N PHE A 110 2.84 -1.00 -3.53
CA PHE A 110 2.80 -2.08 -2.54
C PHE A 110 2.56 -1.58 -1.11
N SER A 111 2.37 -0.27 -0.93
CA SER A 111 2.39 0.40 0.38
C SER A 111 1.33 -0.12 1.35
N GLY A 112 0.10 -0.38 0.89
CA GLY A 112 -0.94 -0.98 1.75
C GLY A 112 -0.51 -2.33 2.34
N VAL A 113 0.12 -3.20 1.54
CA VAL A 113 0.65 -4.48 2.04
C VAL A 113 1.78 -4.25 3.04
N LEU A 114 2.65 -3.29 2.77
CA LEU A 114 3.74 -2.95 3.69
C LEU A 114 3.25 -2.41 5.02
N PHE A 115 2.21 -1.58 5.01
CA PHE A 115 1.57 -1.11 6.24
C PHE A 115 0.93 -2.26 7.02
N ALA A 116 0.33 -3.24 6.35
CA ALA A 116 -0.15 -4.46 7.02
C ALA A 116 1.00 -5.26 7.64
N LEU A 117 2.13 -5.44 6.94
CA LEU A 117 3.30 -6.11 7.49
C LEU A 117 3.89 -5.35 8.68
N LEU A 118 4.01 -4.02 8.59
CA LEU A 118 4.44 -3.16 9.71
C LEU A 118 3.50 -3.30 10.91
N SER A 119 2.18 -3.33 10.67
CA SER A 119 1.18 -3.57 11.71
C SER A 119 1.36 -4.95 12.33
N MET A 120 1.51 -6.01 11.54
CA MET A 120 1.73 -7.38 12.05
C MET A 120 2.97 -7.47 12.95
N GLU A 121 4.09 -6.89 12.52
CA GLU A 121 5.33 -6.84 13.33
C GLU A 121 5.11 -6.02 14.60
N ALA A 122 4.50 -4.85 14.48
CA ALA A 122 4.18 -4.00 15.62
C ALA A 122 3.29 -4.75 16.62
N TYR A 123 2.29 -5.51 16.16
CA TYR A 123 1.41 -6.31 17.01
C TYR A 123 2.15 -7.47 17.70
N ALA A 124 3.08 -8.13 17.00
CA ALA A 124 3.91 -9.19 17.56
C ALA A 124 4.99 -8.69 18.54
N ALA A 125 5.33 -7.40 18.50
CA ALA A 125 6.38 -6.83 19.34
C ALA A 125 6.03 -6.88 20.86
N PRO A 126 7.02 -7.17 21.73
CA PRO A 126 6.85 -7.15 23.18
C PRO A 126 6.35 -5.81 23.73
N ALA A 127 5.73 -5.83 24.92
CA ALA A 127 5.35 -4.61 25.61
C ALA A 127 6.57 -3.72 25.87
N GLY A 128 6.47 -2.43 25.53
CA GLY A 128 7.56 -1.47 25.67
C GLY A 128 8.61 -1.51 24.55
N ALA A 129 8.46 -2.38 23.53
CA ALA A 129 9.33 -2.37 22.37
C ALA A 129 9.26 -1.03 21.63
N ALA A 130 10.42 -0.57 21.15
CA ALA A 130 10.54 0.66 20.38
C ALA A 130 11.42 0.43 19.14
N VAL A 131 11.05 1.08 18.04
CA VAL A 131 11.74 1.05 16.75
C VAL A 131 12.32 2.44 16.49
N SER A 132 13.52 2.50 15.88
CA SER A 132 14.10 3.78 15.50
C SER A 132 13.46 4.30 14.22
N LEU A 133 12.99 5.55 14.25
CA LEU A 133 12.53 6.30 13.10
C LEU A 133 13.34 7.59 13.01
N LEU A 134 14.16 7.72 11.96
CA LEU A 134 15.05 8.88 11.76
C LEU A 134 15.92 9.21 12.99
N GLY A 135 16.38 8.17 13.70
CA GLY A 135 17.19 8.31 14.91
C GLY A 135 16.39 8.49 16.22
N TYR A 136 15.08 8.74 16.15
CA TYR A 136 14.21 8.84 17.32
C TYR A 136 13.56 7.49 17.66
N ARG A 137 13.42 7.17 18.95
CA ARG A 137 12.74 5.95 19.39
C ARG A 137 11.23 6.15 19.41
N VAL A 138 10.52 5.36 18.62
CA VAL A 138 9.06 5.35 18.54
C VAL A 138 8.55 4.03 19.09
N PRO A 139 7.53 4.02 19.97
CA PRO A 139 6.90 2.77 20.42
C PRO A 139 6.45 1.92 19.23
N ALA A 140 6.71 0.62 19.26
CA ALA A 140 6.48 -0.27 18.11
C ALA A 140 5.03 -0.18 17.57
N LYS A 141 4.03 -0.07 18.47
CA LYS A 141 2.60 0.06 18.11
C LYS A 141 2.27 1.37 17.37
N LEU A 142 3.07 2.43 17.57
CA LEU A 142 2.90 3.72 16.91
C LEU A 142 3.71 3.82 15.62
N TYR A 143 4.63 2.89 15.37
CA TYR A 143 5.53 2.94 14.22
C TYR A 143 4.79 2.95 12.87
N PRO A 144 3.77 2.10 12.60
CA PRO A 144 3.02 2.14 11.34
C PRO A 144 2.35 3.50 11.12
N TRP A 145 1.82 4.13 12.17
CA TRP A 145 1.17 5.44 12.10
C TRP A 145 2.18 6.57 11.85
N ALA A 146 3.34 6.53 12.52
CA ALA A 146 4.41 7.49 12.29
C ALA A 146 4.95 7.39 10.85
N GLN A 147 5.05 6.17 10.33
CA GLN A 147 5.48 5.92 8.96
C GLN A 147 4.44 6.38 7.93
N LEU A 148 3.14 6.26 8.23
CA LEU A 148 2.07 6.83 7.42
C LEU A 148 2.20 8.35 7.32
N LEU A 149 2.37 9.02 8.46
CA LEU A 149 2.55 10.48 8.48
C LEU A 149 3.78 10.90 7.67
N LEU A 150 4.90 10.18 7.83
CA LEU A 150 6.12 10.44 7.07
C LEU A 150 5.90 10.22 5.56
N CYS A 151 5.18 9.16 5.17
CA CYS A 151 4.83 8.88 3.78
C CYS A 151 4.06 10.05 3.16
N GLN A 152 3.03 10.54 3.86
CA GLN A 152 2.17 11.63 3.38
C GLN A 152 2.91 12.97 3.30
N LEU A 153 3.92 13.19 4.14
CA LEU A 153 4.80 14.39 4.05
C LEU A 153 5.78 14.31 2.88
N LEU A 154 6.39 13.14 2.64
CA LEU A 154 7.40 12.96 1.59
C LEU A 154 6.79 12.72 0.20
N ILE A 155 5.62 12.09 0.16
CA ILE A 155 4.93 11.66 -1.05
C ILE A 155 3.45 12.04 -0.91
N PRO A 156 3.10 13.34 -0.99
CA PRO A 156 1.74 13.84 -0.74
C PRO A 156 0.70 13.33 -1.76
N ASN A 157 1.16 12.70 -2.85
CA ASN A 157 0.30 12.10 -3.86
C ASN A 157 0.11 10.57 -3.67
N ALA A 158 0.66 9.98 -2.61
CA ALA A 158 0.43 8.58 -2.28
C ALA A 158 -1.00 8.38 -1.75
N SER A 159 -1.60 7.22 -2.02
CA SER A 159 -3.00 6.97 -1.65
C SER A 159 -3.12 6.69 -0.15
N ALA A 160 -3.48 7.72 0.62
CA ALA A 160 -3.70 7.61 2.07
C ALA A 160 -4.74 6.53 2.43
N LEU A 161 -5.76 6.34 1.58
CA LEU A 161 -6.78 5.30 1.80
C LEU A 161 -6.17 3.90 1.73
N GLY A 162 -5.31 3.62 0.75
CA GLY A 162 -4.67 2.31 0.60
C GLY A 162 -3.75 1.99 1.78
N ASP A 163 -3.02 2.99 2.27
CA ASP A 163 -2.12 2.84 3.42
C ASP A 163 -2.89 2.63 4.72
N LEU A 164 -3.97 3.38 4.95
CA LEU A 164 -4.87 3.22 6.11
C LEU A 164 -5.52 1.84 6.14
N VAL A 165 -5.98 1.35 4.99
CA VAL A 165 -6.53 0.00 4.84
C VAL A 165 -5.49 -1.06 5.24
N GLY A 166 -4.22 -0.85 4.88
CA GLY A 166 -3.13 -1.70 5.32
C GLY A 166 -2.91 -1.71 6.82
N ILE A 167 -2.99 -0.55 7.49
CA ILE A 167 -2.79 -0.49 8.95
C ILE A 167 -3.90 -1.19 9.72
N LEU A 168 -5.15 -1.05 9.24
CA LEU A 168 -6.36 -1.49 9.96
C LEU A 168 -6.83 -2.91 9.61
N GLY A 169 -6.48 -3.43 8.44
CA GLY A 169 -6.88 -4.75 7.95
C GLY A 169 -6.07 -5.89 8.54
#